data_AF-A0A117MSH1-F1
#
_entry.id   AF-A0A117MSH1-F1
#
_cell.length_a   1.000
_cell.length_b   1.000
_cell.length_c   1.000
_cell.angle_alpha   90.00
_cell.angle_beta   90.00
_cell.angle_gamma   90.00
#
_symmetry.space_group_name_H-M   'P 1'
#
loop_
_entity.id
_entity.type
_entity.pdbx_description
1 polymer ?
#
loop_
_entity_poly.entity_id
_entity_poly.type
_entity_poly.pdbx_seq_one_letter_code
_entity_poly.pdbx_strand_id
1 'polypeptide(L)'
;MAVQADGDSEEAVSIASPAAGRYTVEIAGYSVPSGSTAYDYRDAYYSTALGTVGVPSTPIVLGVGASATVTGAVTVAAVPPAGRHLSGEVQFVTDEGAVVGRGTVAIGAVTG
;
A
#
# COMPACT_ATOMS: atom_id res chain seq x y z
N MET A 1 -4.51 30.26 18.69
CA MET A 1 -4.07 29.70 19.99
C MET A 1 -4.36 28.21 19.93
N ALA A 2 -3.34 27.37 20.07
CA ALA A 2 -3.49 25.92 20.11
C ALA A 2 -3.85 25.51 21.54
N VAL A 3 -4.85 24.63 21.70
CA VAL A 3 -5.14 23.99 22.98
C VAL A 3 -4.74 22.53 22.85
N GLN A 4 -3.77 22.16 23.68
CA GLN A 4 -3.37 20.80 23.99
C GLN A 4 -4.34 20.30 25.07
N ALA A 5 -4.91 19.11 24.87
CA ALA A 5 -5.68 18.39 25.89
C ALA A 5 -4.72 17.49 26.66
N ASP A 6 -4.54 17.73 27.96
CA ASP A 6 -3.66 16.99 28.89
C ASP A 6 -4.38 15.91 29.70
N GLY A 7 -5.68 15.70 29.44
CA GLY A 7 -6.36 14.44 29.79
C GLY A 7 -6.92 14.37 31.21
N ASP A 8 -7.18 15.49 31.85
CA ASP A 8 -8.08 15.62 32.99
C ASP A 8 -9.39 16.26 32.53
N SER A 9 -10.31 15.45 32.00
CA SER A 9 -11.64 15.95 31.65
C SER A 9 -12.34 16.59 32.86
N GLU A 10 -12.44 17.92 32.92
CA GLU A 10 -13.34 18.60 33.85
C GLU A 10 -14.62 19.10 33.17
N GLU A 11 -15.67 18.27 33.13
CA GLU A 11 -17.00 18.72 32.75
C GLU A 11 -17.79 19.27 33.95
N ALA A 12 -18.15 20.57 33.91
CA ALA A 12 -18.98 21.21 34.92
C ALA A 12 -20.40 21.53 34.40
N VAL A 13 -21.43 21.08 35.13
CA VAL A 13 -22.84 21.39 34.83
C VAL A 13 -23.42 22.25 35.95
N SER A 14 -23.92 23.44 35.61
CA SER A 14 -24.56 24.36 36.54
C SER A 14 -26.01 24.65 36.12
N ILE A 15 -26.96 24.47 37.04
CA ILE A 15 -28.37 24.80 36.84
C ILE A 15 -28.75 25.89 37.84
N ALA A 16 -28.95 27.12 37.36
CA ALA A 16 -29.30 28.25 38.22
C ALA A 16 -30.78 28.21 38.62
N SER A 17 -31.05 28.24 39.93
CA SER A 17 -32.41 28.32 40.51
C SER A 17 -33.41 27.28 39.95
N PRO A 18 -33.11 25.96 40.00
CA PRO A 18 -34.04 24.95 39.51
C PRO A 18 -35.32 24.93 40.35
N ALA A 19 -36.46 24.72 39.69
CA ALA A 19 -37.68 24.37 40.39
C ALA A 19 -37.49 23.04 41.14
N ALA A 20 -38.26 22.80 42.21
CA ALA A 20 -38.20 21.53 42.92
C ALA A 20 -38.62 20.38 41.99
N GLY A 21 -37.73 19.42 41.75
CA GLY A 21 -37.95 18.33 40.82
C GLY A 21 -36.74 17.42 40.69
N ARG A 22 -36.91 16.30 39.98
CA ARG A 22 -35.82 15.37 39.66
C ARG A 22 -35.17 15.79 38.34
N TYR A 23 -33.85 15.91 38.33
CA TYR A 23 -33.05 16.21 37.16
C TYR A 23 -32.11 15.03 36.86
N THR A 24 -31.99 14.67 35.58
CA THR A 24 -31.01 13.69 35.09
C THR A 24 -30.04 14.42 34.18
N VAL A 25 -28.76 14.34 34.47
CA VAL A 25 -27.67 14.89 33.65
C VAL A 25 -26.97 13.72 32.99
N GLU A 26 -26.92 13.69 31.66
CA GLU A 26 -26.26 12.66 30.87
C GLU A 26 -25.08 13.28 30.12
N ILE A 27 -23.89 12.73 30.34
CA ILE A 27 -22.64 13.20 29.72
C ILE A 27 -22.16 12.12 28.75
N ALA A 28 -22.21 12.39 27.45
CA ALA A 28 -21.63 11.53 26.43
C ALA A 28 -20.14 11.86 26.29
N GLY A 29 -19.27 11.16 27.03
CA GLY A 29 -17.82 11.44 27.09
C GLY A 29 -17.09 11.35 25.74
N TYR A 30 -17.69 10.70 24.74
CA TYR A 30 -17.31 10.79 23.35
C TYR A 30 -18.48 10.31 22.48
N SER A 31 -18.67 10.93 21.31
CA SER A 31 -19.50 10.37 20.24
C SER A 31 -18.54 9.81 19.20
N VAL A 32 -18.43 8.48 19.09
CA VAL A 32 -17.78 7.88 17.92
C VAL A 32 -18.85 7.83 16.83
N PRO A 33 -18.73 8.61 15.74
CA PRO A 33 -19.62 8.42 14.60
C PRO A 33 -19.48 6.96 14.16
N SER A 34 -20.59 6.26 13.93
CA SER A 34 -20.53 4.95 13.30
C SER A 34 -19.77 5.09 11.97
N GLY A 35 -18.57 4.55 11.91
CA GLY A 35 -17.69 4.64 10.75
C GLY A 35 -16.65 3.55 10.84
N SER A 36 -16.40 2.86 9.72
CA SER A 36 -15.32 1.89 9.67
C SER A 36 -14.03 2.60 9.28
N THR A 37 -12.94 2.29 9.97
CA THR A 37 -11.60 2.60 9.46
C THR A 37 -11.26 1.58 8.39
N ALA A 38 -11.17 2.02 7.14
CA ALA A 38 -10.64 1.20 6.07
C ALA A 38 -9.12 1.41 5.99
N TYR A 39 -8.36 0.31 6.00
CA TYR A 39 -6.92 0.35 5.74
C TYR A 39 -6.68 -0.17 4.32
N ASP A 40 -6.04 0.65 3.49
CA ASP A 40 -5.51 0.20 2.20
C ASP A 40 -4.14 -0.45 2.44
N TYR A 41 -4.16 -1.73 2.80
CA TYR A 41 -2.94 -2.51 2.96
C TYR A 41 -2.45 -2.98 1.59
N ARG A 42 -1.25 -2.53 1.20
CA ARG A 42 -0.52 -3.11 0.08
C ARG A 42 0.38 -4.23 0.56
N ASP A 43 0.11 -5.45 0.11
CA ASP A 43 1.03 -6.57 0.23
C ASP A 43 1.62 -6.94 -1.14
N ALA A 44 2.87 -7.42 -1.13
CA ALA A 44 3.54 -7.93 -2.30
C ALA A 44 4.40 -9.14 -1.91
N TYR A 45 4.36 -10.18 -2.73
CA TYR A 45 5.21 -11.35 -2.58
C TYR A 45 5.57 -11.89 -3.97
N TYR A 46 6.73 -12.53 -4.05
CA TYR A 46 7.25 -13.10 -5.29
C TYR A 46 7.37 -14.60 -5.15
N SER A 47 6.91 -15.34 -6.16
CA SER A 47 7.04 -16.79 -6.21
C SER A 47 7.01 -17.26 -7.67
N THR A 48 7.87 -18.23 -8.00
CA THR A 48 7.88 -18.86 -9.33
C THR A 48 6.58 -19.62 -9.64
N ALA A 49 5.78 -19.94 -8.61
CA ALA A 49 4.47 -20.55 -8.79
C ALA A 49 3.42 -19.59 -9.40
N LEU A 50 3.66 -18.26 -9.35
CA LEU A 50 2.78 -17.26 -9.96
C LEU A 50 3.04 -17.10 -11.48
N GLY A 51 4.24 -17.50 -11.91
CA GLY A 51 4.76 -17.23 -13.24
C GLY A 51 6.20 -16.74 -13.19
N THR A 52 6.72 -16.35 -14.35
CA THR A 52 8.10 -15.91 -14.52
C THR A 52 8.21 -14.75 -15.50
N VAL A 53 9.17 -13.86 -15.25
CA VAL A 53 9.67 -12.94 -16.26
C VAL A 53 11.09 -13.37 -16.62
N GLY A 54 11.34 -13.60 -17.90
CA GLY A 54 12.64 -14.03 -18.41
C GLY A 54 13.21 -13.01 -19.38
N VAL A 55 14.52 -12.77 -19.29
CA VAL A 55 15.31 -12.02 -20.27
C VAL A 55 16.52 -12.86 -20.69
N PRO A 56 17.07 -12.65 -21.90
CA PRO A 56 18.32 -13.31 -22.28
C PRO A 56 19.44 -13.00 -21.28
N SER A 57 20.22 -14.01 -20.91
CA SER A 57 21.36 -13.85 -20.00
C SER A 57 22.66 -13.46 -20.71
N THR A 58 22.61 -13.23 -22.02
CA THR A 58 23.78 -12.83 -22.82
C THR A 58 24.17 -11.39 -22.49
N PRO A 59 25.42 -11.13 -22.06
CA PRO A 59 25.88 -9.77 -21.80
C PRO A 59 25.81 -8.89 -23.05
N ILE A 60 25.45 -7.62 -22.87
CA ILE A 60 25.44 -6.61 -23.93
C ILE A 60 26.50 -5.58 -23.61
N VAL A 61 27.46 -5.40 -24.53
CA VAL A 61 28.48 -4.35 -24.42
C VAL A 61 27.90 -3.04 -24.95
N LEU A 62 27.86 -2.02 -24.10
CA LEU A 62 27.41 -0.68 -24.46
C LEU A 62 28.59 0.29 -24.48
N GLY A 63 28.70 1.08 -25.55
CA GLY A 63 29.58 2.23 -25.58
C GLY A 63 29.03 3.40 -24.77
N VAL A 64 29.88 4.41 -24.53
CA VAL A 64 29.47 5.65 -23.84
C VAL A 64 28.31 6.31 -24.60
N GLY A 65 27.19 6.56 -23.90
CA GLY A 65 25.99 7.16 -24.48
C GLY A 65 25.15 6.24 -25.36
N ALA A 66 25.52 4.97 -25.51
CA ALA A 66 24.72 3.99 -26.25
C ALA A 66 23.58 3.42 -25.39
N SER A 67 22.58 2.85 -26.07
CA SER A 67 21.48 2.10 -25.46
C SER A 67 21.28 0.77 -26.17
N ALA A 68 20.63 -0.18 -25.49
CA ALA A 68 20.20 -1.43 -26.07
C ALA A 68 18.76 -1.75 -25.67
N THR A 69 18.06 -2.46 -26.54
CA THR A 69 16.74 -3.03 -26.25
C THR A 69 16.92 -4.45 -25.77
N VAL A 70 16.34 -4.76 -24.60
CA VAL A 70 16.25 -6.14 -24.09
C VAL A 70 14.82 -6.62 -24.26
N THR A 71 14.63 -7.64 -25.09
CA THR A 71 13.34 -8.29 -25.26
C THR A 71 13.21 -9.39 -24.22
N GLY A 72 12.25 -9.24 -23.30
CA GLY A 72 11.89 -10.27 -22.32
C GLY A 72 10.61 -11.01 -22.70
N ALA A 73 10.34 -12.09 -21.98
CA ALA A 73 9.10 -12.85 -22.04
C ALA A 73 8.45 -12.92 -20.66
N VAL A 74 7.12 -12.89 -20.63
CA VAL A 74 6.32 -13.05 -19.41
C VAL A 74 5.49 -14.31 -19.57
N THR A 75 5.54 -15.19 -18.57
CA THR A 75 4.68 -16.36 -18.47
C THR A 75 3.90 -16.26 -17.18
N VAL A 76 2.57 -16.36 -17.29
CA VAL A 76 1.65 -16.33 -16.15
C VAL A 76 1.12 -17.73 -15.92
N ALA A 77 1.22 -18.22 -14.68
CA ALA A 77 0.82 -19.59 -14.36
C ALA A 77 -0.70 -19.74 -14.13
N ALA A 78 -1.37 -18.68 -13.66
CA ALA A 78 -2.81 -18.68 -13.43
C ALA A 78 -3.36 -17.24 -13.36
N VAL A 79 -4.69 -17.12 -13.51
CA VAL A 79 -5.40 -15.86 -13.25
C VAL A 79 -5.28 -15.53 -11.76
N PRO A 80 -4.83 -14.32 -11.38
CA PRO A 80 -4.76 -13.93 -9.97
C PRO A 80 -6.16 -13.86 -9.35
N PRO A 81 -6.31 -14.12 -8.04
CA PRO A 81 -7.57 -13.92 -7.34
C PRO A 81 -8.13 -12.51 -7.52
N ALA A 82 -9.45 -12.35 -7.40
CA ALA A 82 -10.10 -11.05 -7.54
C ALA A 82 -9.48 -10.01 -6.59
N GLY A 83 -9.21 -8.81 -7.11
CA GLY A 83 -8.54 -7.74 -6.38
C GLY A 83 -7.02 -7.86 -6.30
N ARG A 84 -6.41 -8.92 -6.86
CA ARG A 84 -4.95 -9.05 -6.96
C ARG A 84 -4.46 -8.85 -8.40
N HIS A 85 -3.27 -8.28 -8.50
CA HIS A 85 -2.57 -8.05 -9.76
C HIS A 85 -1.23 -8.76 -9.75
N LEU A 86 -0.79 -9.21 -10.92
CA LEU A 86 0.55 -9.77 -11.10
C LEU A 86 1.49 -8.67 -11.61
N SER A 87 2.70 -8.70 -11.10
CA SER A 87 3.82 -7.87 -11.55
C SER A 87 5.09 -8.71 -11.61
N GLY A 88 6.08 -8.20 -12.34
CA GLY A 88 7.41 -8.77 -12.36
C GLY A 88 8.48 -7.69 -12.44
N GLU A 89 9.69 -8.05 -12.04
CA GLU A 89 10.86 -7.18 -12.08
C GLU A 89 12.03 -7.94 -12.72
N VAL A 90 12.84 -7.22 -13.50
CA VAL A 90 14.13 -7.67 -14.00
C VAL A 90 15.21 -6.68 -13.56
N GLN A 91 16.37 -7.21 -13.17
CA GLN A 91 17.52 -6.41 -12.78
C GLN A 91 18.62 -6.60 -13.82
N PHE A 92 19.19 -5.49 -14.27
CA PHE A 92 20.35 -5.49 -15.15
C PHE A 92 21.58 -5.22 -14.31
N VAL A 93 22.58 -6.08 -14.45
CA VAL A 93 23.81 -6.04 -13.68
C VAL A 93 25.02 -5.97 -14.59
N THR A 94 26.12 -5.42 -14.09
CA THR A 94 27.44 -5.61 -14.72
C THR A 94 27.90 -7.07 -14.54
N ASP A 95 28.96 -7.44 -15.23
CA ASP A 95 29.62 -8.73 -15.06
C ASP A 95 30.23 -8.92 -13.66
N GLU A 96 30.49 -7.85 -12.92
CA GLU A 96 30.85 -7.89 -11.50
C GLU A 96 29.63 -7.87 -10.55
N GLY A 97 28.40 -7.86 -11.08
CA GLY A 97 27.16 -7.96 -10.32
C GLY A 97 26.59 -6.62 -9.82
N ALA A 98 27.14 -5.47 -10.24
CA ALA A 98 26.59 -4.17 -9.85
C ALA A 98 25.30 -3.86 -10.61
N VAL A 99 24.22 -3.49 -9.91
CA VAL A 99 22.93 -3.15 -10.54
C VAL A 99 23.05 -1.82 -11.30
N VAL A 100 22.83 -1.86 -12.61
CA VAL A 100 22.86 -0.68 -13.51
C VAL A 100 21.47 -0.25 -13.97
N GLY A 101 20.45 -1.08 -13.75
CA GLY A 101 19.08 -0.74 -14.13
C GLY A 101 18.06 -1.76 -13.63
N ARG A 102 16.79 -1.34 -13.64
CA ARG A 102 15.64 -2.19 -13.32
C ARG A 102 14.56 -1.99 -14.36
N GLY A 103 13.91 -3.08 -14.75
CA GLY A 103 12.70 -3.06 -15.57
C GLY A 103 11.55 -3.66 -14.77
N THR A 104 10.39 -3.01 -14.78
CA THR A 104 9.18 -3.51 -14.12
C THR A 104 8.10 -3.76 -15.16
N VAL A 105 7.35 -4.85 -14.99
CA VAL A 105 6.17 -5.15 -15.80
C VAL A 105 4.96 -5.26 -14.90
N ALA A 106 3.87 -4.58 -15.27
CA ALA A 106 2.56 -4.73 -14.66
C ALA A 106 1.66 -5.48 -15.63
N ILE A 107 1.01 -6.54 -15.16
CA ILE A 107 0.10 -7.35 -15.99
C ILE A 107 -1.30 -6.78 -15.84
N GLY A 108 -1.84 -6.24 -16.94
CA GLY A 108 -3.15 -5.57 -16.95
C GLY A 108 -4.32 -6.53 -16.75
N ALA A 109 -4.36 -7.62 -17.51
CA ALA A 109 -5.37 -8.66 -17.39
C ALA A 109 -4.80 -10.02 -17.81
N VAL A 110 -5.31 -11.08 -17.18
CA VAL A 110 -5.04 -12.47 -17.56
C VAL A 110 -6.38 -13.09 -17.92
N THR A 111 -6.55 -13.45 -19.19
CA THR A 111 -7.75 -14.11 -19.70
C THR A 111 -7.39 -15.55 -20.05
N GLY A 112 -8.07 -16.51 -19.41
CA GLY A 112 -7.93 -17.94 -19.68
C GLY A 112 -8.77 -18.43 -20.84
#